data_AF-A0A958MF91-F1
#
_entry.id   AF-A0A958MF91-F1
#
_cell.length_a   1.000
_cell.length_b   1.000
_cell.length_c   1.000
_cell.angle_alpha   90.00
_cell.angle_beta   90.00
_cell.angle_gamma   90.00
#
_symmetry.space_group_name_H-M   'P 1'
#
loop_
_entity.id
_entity.type
_entity.pdbx_description
1 polymer ?
#
loop_
_entity_poly.entity_id
_entity_poly.type
_entity_poly.pdbx_seq_one_letter_code
_entity_poly.pdbx_strand_id
1 'polypeptide(L)'
;MSYFNIATRVLLLTGLFPILVQCGGESSSPQTPDDLIGQVDTGQCAHSPYDGPEADVANKSFAYQDSGYFGKMANTDHLDALLQASGVQAYRYIRSQGVDVYYIKEKSQSQCRYFTFAKKAPSDYRQKWRDKAGPNDGSNGATLLGLFLTYFSRSSTGDVRLVDPTILLRHDTQKWTILHEFTHYLFADSRSQEKFMKFNEEIATDMQTSNNDILLAKANFLEERSPEKALLLLMQWSRFFKLSHKLHSRNALEEFTIESMLNERYRAGRITLINPTLDTRNGIRYMQSNAAKVYPRYQKLVESIRDFRIQYFEHDWEDVQKQSKQVENQIQEQLDFMDQKLAQAAEALATESLSSLALSVDFSLDSPVWPVQHYDPQFDELQDRLYGIK
;
A
#
# COMPACT_ATOMS: atom_id res chain seq x y z
N MET A 1 51.26 48.65 2.56
CA MET A 1 50.34 48.62 3.70
C MET A 1 48.97 49.06 3.22
N SER A 2 47.96 48.24 3.54
CA SER A 2 46.52 48.48 3.53
C SER A 2 45.73 48.53 2.20
N TYR A 3 44.99 47.43 2.02
CA TYR A 3 43.81 47.18 1.21
C TYR A 3 42.54 47.91 1.73
N PHE A 4 41.40 47.69 1.03
CA PHE A 4 39.99 48.08 1.28
C PHE A 4 39.57 49.37 0.55
N ASN A 5 38.50 49.45 -0.26
CA ASN A 5 37.16 48.87 -0.16
C ASN A 5 36.48 48.80 -1.55
N ILE A 6 36.06 47.62 -2.00
CA ILE A 6 34.89 47.47 -2.89
C ILE A 6 34.09 46.29 -2.34
N ALA A 7 32.99 46.59 -1.64
CA ALA A 7 32.02 45.62 -1.18
C ALA A 7 30.62 46.22 -1.33
N THR A 8 30.11 46.21 -2.56
CA THR A 8 28.71 46.53 -2.86
C THR A 8 27.90 45.24 -2.82
N ARG A 9 27.31 45.00 -1.64
CA ARG A 9 26.09 44.24 -1.34
C ARG A 9 25.52 43.36 -2.45
N VAL A 10 25.96 42.11 -2.51
CA VAL A 10 25.10 40.98 -2.88
C VAL A 10 24.43 40.52 -1.59
N LEU A 11 23.11 40.70 -1.51
CA LEU A 11 22.29 40.21 -0.41
C LEU A 11 22.24 38.68 -0.52
N LEU A 12 23.20 38.02 0.13
CA LEU A 12 23.18 36.59 0.43
C LEU A 12 21.98 36.32 1.34
N LEU A 13 20.90 35.74 0.80
CA LEU A 13 19.90 35.03 1.57
C LEU A 13 20.51 33.71 2.04
N THR A 14 21.31 33.80 3.11
CA THR A 14 21.76 32.66 3.91
C THR A 14 20.56 32.09 4.68
N GLY A 15 19.84 31.16 4.05
CA GLY A 15 18.92 30.25 4.72
C GLY A 15 19.59 28.91 5.04
N LEU A 16 20.77 28.93 5.66
CA LEU A 16 21.40 27.73 6.22
C LEU A 16 20.75 27.42 7.57
N PHE A 17 19.76 26.53 7.60
CA PHE A 17 19.30 25.92 8.84
C PHE A 17 19.98 24.55 9.03
N PRO A 18 20.59 24.27 10.19
CA PRO A 18 21.07 22.94 10.51
C PRO A 18 19.88 22.03 10.85
N ILE A 19 19.87 20.82 10.32
CA ILE A 19 18.93 19.76 10.70
C ILE A 19 19.69 18.70 11.50
N LEU A 20 19.56 18.77 12.82
CA LEU A 20 19.69 17.58 13.65
C LEU A 20 18.48 16.70 13.35
N VAL A 21 18.67 15.65 12.55
CA VAL A 21 17.67 14.59 12.39
C VAL A 21 17.76 13.70 13.62
N GLN A 22 16.80 13.87 14.53
CA GLN A 22 16.61 12.99 15.67
C GLN A 22 15.96 11.69 15.17
N CYS A 23 16.78 10.74 14.74
CA CYS A 23 16.39 9.34 14.56
C CYS A 23 16.23 8.69 15.94
N GLY A 24 15.11 8.97 16.62
CA GLY A 24 14.73 8.33 17.87
C GLY A 24 13.63 7.32 17.64
N GLY A 25 13.99 6.03 17.68
CA GLY A 25 13.23 4.89 18.21
C GLY A 25 11.80 4.64 17.71
N GLU A 26 11.57 3.42 17.21
CA GLU A 26 10.26 2.73 17.21
C GLU A 26 9.02 3.65 17.14
N SER A 27 8.85 4.39 16.05
CA SER A 27 7.53 4.92 15.73
C SER A 27 6.91 3.99 14.69
N SER A 28 6.17 3.01 15.20
CA SER A 28 4.93 2.64 14.54
C SER A 28 4.15 3.95 14.38
N SER A 29 4.32 4.64 13.25
CA SER A 29 3.43 5.74 12.91
C SER A 29 2.02 5.18 13.10
N PRO A 30 1.17 5.79 13.96
CA PRO A 30 -0.13 5.23 14.23
C PRO A 30 -0.84 5.13 12.89
N GLN A 31 -1.02 3.91 12.37
CA GLN A 31 -1.94 3.70 11.27
C GLN A 31 -3.25 4.30 11.77
N THR A 32 -3.74 5.34 11.10
CA THR A 32 -5.05 5.90 11.46
C THR A 32 -6.07 4.77 11.31
N PRO A 33 -7.10 4.69 12.17
CA PRO A 33 -7.99 3.51 12.20
C PRO A 33 -8.56 3.18 10.82
N ASP A 34 -8.81 4.22 10.01
CA ASP A 34 -9.39 4.12 8.67
C ASP A 34 -8.67 3.18 7.70
N ASP A 35 -7.40 2.88 7.96
CA ASP A 35 -6.50 2.09 7.11
C ASP A 35 -6.69 0.57 7.19
N LEU A 36 -7.36 0.08 8.24
CA LEU A 36 -7.54 -1.35 8.50
C LEU A 36 -9.00 -1.70 8.77
N ILE A 37 -9.91 -0.81 8.39
CA ILE A 37 -11.30 -0.85 8.84
C ILE A 37 -12.26 -1.20 7.71
N GLY A 38 -13.00 -2.28 7.91
CA GLY A 38 -14.15 -2.65 7.09
C GLY A 38 -15.46 -2.57 7.87
N GLN A 39 -16.57 -2.51 7.14
CA GLN A 39 -17.89 -2.62 7.74
C GLN A 39 -18.22 -4.08 8.08
N VAL A 40 -18.99 -4.25 9.15
CA VAL A 40 -19.37 -5.54 9.73
C VAL A 40 -20.82 -5.82 9.37
N ASP A 41 -21.10 -7.00 8.81
CA ASP A 41 -22.49 -7.47 8.70
C ASP A 41 -23.02 -7.74 10.11
N THR A 42 -24.02 -6.98 10.55
CA THR A 42 -24.67 -7.19 11.86
C THR A 42 -25.70 -8.33 11.82
N GLY A 43 -26.03 -8.84 10.64
CA GLY A 43 -26.93 -9.97 10.42
C GLY A 43 -26.28 -11.34 10.57
N GLN A 44 -26.95 -12.37 10.03
CA GLN A 44 -26.38 -13.71 9.87
C GLN A 44 -25.35 -13.70 8.73
N CYS A 45 -24.42 -14.66 8.72
CA CYS A 45 -23.49 -14.75 7.60
C CYS A 45 -24.26 -14.96 6.28
N ALA A 46 -23.84 -14.29 5.21
CA ALA A 46 -24.44 -14.48 3.89
C ALA A 46 -24.35 -15.95 3.41
N HIS A 47 -23.30 -16.66 3.86
CA HIS A 47 -23.06 -18.07 3.56
C HIS A 47 -22.59 -18.82 4.79
N SER A 48 -22.88 -20.12 4.85
CA SER A 48 -22.28 -21.04 5.82
C SER A 48 -20.81 -21.29 5.48
N PRO A 49 -19.93 -21.48 6.47
CA PRO A 49 -18.52 -21.77 6.23
C PRO A 49 -18.27 -23.14 5.55
N TYR A 50 -19.31 -23.97 5.47
CA TYR A 50 -19.28 -25.28 4.81
C TYR A 50 -19.84 -25.24 3.39
N ASP A 51 -20.39 -24.11 2.95
CA ASP A 51 -20.94 -23.99 1.60
C ASP A 51 -19.78 -23.97 0.59
N GLY A 52 -19.88 -24.78 -0.47
CA GLY A 52 -18.92 -24.80 -1.56
C GLY A 52 -17.96 -26.00 -1.59
N PRO A 53 -17.18 -26.11 -2.68
CA PRO A 53 -16.25 -27.22 -2.91
C PRO A 53 -14.97 -27.15 -2.04
N GLU A 54 -14.09 -28.12 -2.27
CA GLU A 54 -12.71 -28.11 -1.80
C GLU A 54 -11.86 -27.06 -2.52
N ALA A 55 -10.65 -26.80 -2.01
CA ALA A 55 -9.67 -25.98 -2.70
C ALA A 55 -9.20 -26.70 -3.98
N ASP A 56 -9.23 -26.00 -5.11
CA ASP A 56 -8.82 -26.56 -6.39
C ASP A 56 -7.30 -26.52 -6.53
N VAL A 57 -6.65 -27.63 -6.22
CA VAL A 57 -5.18 -27.77 -6.28
C VAL A 57 -4.70 -28.48 -7.54
N ALA A 58 -5.61 -28.96 -8.39
CA ALA A 58 -5.25 -29.76 -9.54
C ALA A 58 -4.66 -28.89 -10.66
N ASN A 59 -3.65 -29.42 -11.36
CA ASN A 59 -3.06 -28.81 -12.57
C ASN A 59 -2.48 -27.38 -12.37
N LYS A 60 -2.06 -27.03 -11.15
CA LYS A 60 -1.41 -25.75 -10.84
C LYS A 60 0.10 -25.86 -10.88
N SER A 61 0.75 -24.82 -11.42
CA SER A 61 2.21 -24.78 -11.59
C SER A 61 2.94 -24.30 -10.33
N PHE A 62 2.22 -23.54 -9.49
CA PHE A 62 2.74 -22.94 -8.27
C PHE A 62 4.07 -22.18 -8.48
N ALA A 63 4.19 -21.49 -9.61
CA ALA A 63 5.32 -20.62 -9.90
C ALA A 63 5.03 -19.18 -9.46
N TYR A 64 6.07 -18.46 -9.02
CA TYR A 64 5.96 -17.02 -8.81
C TYR A 64 5.84 -16.31 -10.16
N GLN A 65 4.84 -15.45 -10.26
CA GLN A 65 4.55 -14.66 -11.44
C GLN A 65 4.38 -13.20 -11.04
N ASP A 66 4.66 -12.28 -11.96
CA ASP A 66 4.26 -10.89 -11.76
C ASP A 66 2.74 -10.85 -11.72
N SER A 67 2.18 -10.24 -10.67
CA SER A 67 0.74 -10.07 -10.55
C SER A 67 0.19 -9.09 -11.61
N GLY A 68 1.06 -8.30 -12.24
CA GLY A 68 0.70 -7.20 -13.13
C GLY A 68 0.41 -5.89 -12.37
N TYR A 69 0.72 -5.83 -11.08
CA TYR A 69 0.45 -4.68 -10.21
C TYR A 69 1.73 -4.23 -9.51
N PHE A 70 2.23 -3.03 -9.84
CA PHE A 70 3.37 -2.40 -9.16
C PHE A 70 4.60 -3.32 -8.98
N GLY A 71 4.84 -4.22 -9.94
CA GLY A 71 5.94 -5.20 -9.93
C GLY A 71 5.85 -6.25 -8.81
N LYS A 72 4.66 -6.54 -8.29
CA LYS A 72 4.44 -7.50 -7.20
C LYS A 72 4.50 -8.92 -7.72
N MET A 73 5.51 -9.67 -7.29
CA MET A 73 5.59 -11.10 -7.58
C MET A 73 4.75 -11.89 -6.56
N ALA A 74 3.92 -12.82 -7.02
CA ALA A 74 3.21 -13.78 -6.19
C ALA A 74 2.95 -15.09 -6.93
N ASN A 75 2.77 -16.16 -6.17
CA ASN A 75 2.24 -17.40 -6.70
C ASN A 75 0.70 -17.36 -6.63
N THR A 76 0.09 -16.78 -7.67
CA THR A 76 -1.36 -16.55 -7.73
C THR A 76 -2.17 -17.84 -7.87
N ASP A 77 -1.53 -18.96 -8.25
CA ASP A 77 -2.18 -20.27 -8.30
C ASP A 77 -2.74 -20.68 -6.93
N HIS A 78 -2.05 -20.34 -5.84
CA HIS A 78 -2.54 -20.58 -4.47
C HIS A 78 -3.80 -19.79 -4.15
N LEU A 79 -3.88 -18.52 -4.55
CA LEU A 79 -5.09 -17.71 -4.38
C LEU A 79 -6.23 -18.27 -5.24
N ASP A 80 -5.92 -18.59 -6.49
CA ASP A 80 -6.88 -19.13 -7.46
C ASP A 80 -7.49 -20.47 -6.99
N ALA A 81 -6.76 -21.27 -6.22
CA ALA A 81 -7.25 -22.52 -5.62
C ALA A 81 -8.39 -22.29 -4.61
N LEU A 82 -8.45 -21.10 -4.00
CA LEU A 82 -9.37 -20.79 -2.91
C LEU A 82 -10.64 -20.05 -3.33
N LEU A 83 -10.67 -19.49 -4.55
CA LEU A 83 -11.72 -18.54 -4.95
C LEU A 83 -13.13 -19.14 -4.91
N GLN A 84 -13.24 -20.45 -5.18
CA GLN A 84 -14.51 -21.20 -5.13
C GLN A 84 -14.67 -22.04 -3.86
N ALA A 85 -13.58 -22.28 -3.12
CA ALA A 85 -13.61 -23.17 -1.96
C ALA A 85 -14.54 -22.68 -0.85
N SER A 86 -15.07 -23.61 -0.06
CA SER A 86 -15.75 -23.27 1.21
C SER A 86 -14.78 -22.65 2.20
N GLY A 87 -15.30 -21.92 3.21
CA GLY A 87 -14.49 -21.30 4.26
C GLY A 87 -13.62 -22.31 5.03
N VAL A 88 -14.18 -23.48 5.35
CA VAL A 88 -13.44 -24.57 6.01
C VAL A 88 -12.33 -25.13 5.13
N GLN A 89 -12.57 -25.29 3.83
CA GLN A 89 -11.57 -25.82 2.90
C GLN A 89 -10.48 -24.79 2.62
N ALA A 90 -10.82 -23.50 2.52
CA ALA A 90 -9.84 -22.42 2.47
C ALA A 90 -8.93 -22.43 3.70
N TYR A 91 -9.49 -22.54 4.91
CA TYR A 91 -8.71 -22.67 6.14
C TYR A 91 -7.79 -23.89 6.16
N ARG A 92 -8.29 -25.07 5.76
CA ARG A 92 -7.46 -26.28 5.71
C ARG A 92 -6.30 -26.15 4.74
N TYR A 93 -6.57 -25.59 3.57
CA TYR A 93 -5.55 -25.38 2.54
C TYR A 93 -4.49 -24.36 2.98
N ILE A 94 -4.91 -23.21 3.51
CA ILE A 94 -3.98 -22.18 4.00
C ILE A 94 -3.05 -22.76 5.08
N ARG A 95 -3.61 -23.57 6.00
CA ARG A 95 -2.79 -24.27 7.01
C ARG A 95 -1.85 -25.31 6.42
N SER A 96 -2.21 -25.97 5.32
CA SER A 96 -1.30 -26.90 4.63
C SER A 96 -0.13 -26.18 3.96
N GLN A 97 -0.24 -24.87 3.70
CA GLN A 97 0.87 -24.01 3.25
C GLN A 97 1.77 -23.55 4.39
N GLY A 98 1.57 -24.02 5.63
CA GLY A 98 2.37 -23.63 6.78
C GLY A 98 1.96 -22.31 7.44
N VAL A 99 0.80 -21.76 7.06
CA VAL A 99 0.25 -20.54 7.67
C VAL A 99 -0.67 -20.89 8.82
N ASP A 100 -0.39 -20.34 10.00
CA ASP A 100 -1.28 -20.49 11.15
C ASP A 100 -2.50 -19.57 10.99
N VAL A 101 -3.70 -20.07 11.30
CA VAL A 101 -4.95 -19.30 11.18
C VAL A 101 -5.72 -19.38 12.48
N TYR A 102 -6.01 -18.21 13.05
CA TYR A 102 -6.76 -18.08 14.29
C TYR A 102 -7.93 -17.12 14.15
N TYR A 103 -9.00 -17.34 14.93
CA TYR A 103 -10.05 -16.34 15.08
C TYR A 103 -9.89 -15.50 16.35
N ILE A 104 -10.35 -14.26 16.26
CA ILE A 104 -10.50 -13.29 17.34
C ILE A 104 -11.99 -13.11 17.62
N LYS A 105 -12.39 -13.31 18.88
CA LYS A 105 -13.76 -13.03 19.33
C LYS A 105 -13.78 -11.66 20.01
N GLU A 106 -14.20 -10.66 19.27
CA GLU A 106 -14.54 -9.36 19.82
C GLU A 106 -15.96 -9.35 20.41
N LYS A 107 -16.30 -8.31 21.18
CA LYS A 107 -17.67 -8.06 21.65
C LYS A 107 -18.55 -7.63 20.47
N SER A 108 -18.75 -8.51 19.49
CA SER A 108 -19.57 -8.25 18.32
C SER A 108 -21.06 -8.32 18.66
N GLN A 109 -21.84 -7.43 18.05
CA GLN A 109 -23.31 -7.53 17.99
C GLN A 109 -23.80 -8.41 16.83
N SER A 110 -22.90 -8.85 15.93
CA SER A 110 -23.22 -9.67 14.77
C SER A 110 -23.66 -11.08 15.16
N GLN A 111 -24.63 -11.62 14.41
CA GLN A 111 -25.01 -13.03 14.50
C GLN A 111 -24.10 -13.93 13.65
N CYS A 112 -23.29 -13.37 12.74
CA CYS A 112 -22.38 -14.13 11.92
C CYS A 112 -21.25 -14.77 12.75
N ARG A 113 -20.92 -16.03 12.45
CA ARG A 113 -19.92 -16.85 13.15
C ARG A 113 -19.09 -17.69 12.18
N TYR A 114 -18.74 -17.12 11.03
CA TYR A 114 -18.13 -17.82 9.90
C TYR A 114 -16.86 -18.58 10.32
N PHE A 115 -15.91 -17.92 10.99
CA PHE A 115 -14.59 -18.50 11.30
C PHE A 115 -14.51 -19.28 12.62
N THR A 116 -15.65 -19.69 13.19
CA THR A 116 -15.66 -20.43 14.47
C THR A 116 -15.03 -21.83 14.40
N PHE A 117 -14.82 -22.36 13.20
CA PHE A 117 -14.07 -23.61 12.97
C PHE A 117 -12.55 -23.44 13.15
N ALA A 118 -12.01 -22.22 13.08
CA ALA A 118 -10.59 -21.96 13.32
C ALA A 118 -10.28 -22.06 14.83
N LYS A 119 -9.00 -22.19 15.18
CA LYS A 119 -8.61 -22.15 16.59
C LYS A 119 -8.77 -20.72 17.13
N LYS A 120 -9.20 -20.57 18.38
CA LYS A 120 -9.17 -19.26 19.04
C LYS A 120 -7.73 -18.80 19.20
N ALA A 121 -7.44 -17.54 18.87
CA ALA A 121 -6.10 -16.99 19.02
C ALA A 121 -5.64 -17.05 20.49
N PRO A 122 -4.39 -17.47 20.78
CA PRO A 122 -3.77 -17.35 22.11
C PRO A 122 -3.62 -15.89 22.57
N SER A 123 -3.25 -15.68 23.83
CA SER A 123 -3.29 -14.35 24.47
C SER A 123 -2.37 -13.31 23.85
N ASP A 124 -1.19 -13.73 23.42
CA ASP A 124 -0.18 -12.92 22.73
C ASP A 124 -0.70 -12.42 21.37
N TYR A 125 -1.27 -13.29 20.54
CA TYR A 125 -1.88 -12.86 19.27
C TYR A 125 -3.09 -11.95 19.47
N ARG A 126 -3.91 -12.18 20.52
CA ARG A 126 -4.98 -11.24 20.87
C ARG A 126 -4.45 -9.88 21.31
N GLN A 127 -3.27 -9.80 21.91
CA GLN A 127 -2.66 -8.51 22.25
C GLN A 127 -2.19 -7.80 20.99
N LYS A 128 -1.46 -8.48 20.10
CA LYS A 128 -1.04 -7.91 18.81
C LYS A 128 -2.23 -7.39 17.99
N TRP A 129 -3.36 -8.12 18.00
CA TRP A 129 -4.61 -7.65 17.40
C TRP A 129 -5.07 -6.32 17.99
N ARG A 130 -5.18 -6.20 19.32
CA ARG A 130 -5.62 -4.96 19.99
C ARG A 130 -4.68 -3.79 19.71
N ASP A 131 -3.38 -4.05 19.69
CA ASP A 131 -2.38 -3.02 19.41
C ASP A 131 -2.55 -2.45 17.98
N LYS A 132 -2.98 -3.29 17.03
CA LYS A 132 -3.28 -2.89 15.65
C LYS A 132 -4.66 -2.29 15.44
N ALA A 133 -5.69 -2.84 16.10
CA ALA A 133 -7.05 -2.33 16.01
C ALA A 133 -7.19 -0.92 16.62
N GLY A 134 -6.34 -0.59 17.60
CA GLY A 134 -6.33 0.71 18.26
C GLY A 134 -7.55 0.93 19.19
N PRO A 135 -7.67 2.11 19.80
CA PRO A 135 -8.72 2.41 20.79
C PRO A 135 -10.12 2.61 20.20
N ASN A 136 -10.25 2.73 18.87
CA ASN A 136 -11.49 3.07 18.17
C ASN A 136 -12.22 1.85 17.57
N ASP A 137 -11.83 0.63 17.93
CA ASP A 137 -12.53 -0.57 17.48
C ASP A 137 -14.00 -0.54 17.95
N GLY A 138 -14.91 -0.29 17.01
CA GLY A 138 -16.37 -0.35 17.22
C GLY A 138 -17.08 0.96 17.57
N SER A 139 -16.40 2.09 17.79
CA SER A 139 -17.08 3.36 18.16
C SER A 139 -17.64 4.15 16.97
N ASN A 140 -17.07 3.98 15.76
CA ASN A 140 -17.47 4.73 14.55
C ASN A 140 -17.92 3.81 13.38
N GLY A 141 -18.44 2.61 13.66
CA GLY A 141 -18.82 1.63 12.62
C GLY A 141 -17.61 0.96 11.98
N ALA A 142 -16.53 0.88 12.75
CA ALA A 142 -15.18 0.92 12.26
C ALA A 142 -14.34 -0.15 12.98
N THR A 143 -13.96 -1.23 12.29
CA THR A 143 -13.33 -2.39 12.92
C THR A 143 -12.33 -3.14 12.01
N LEU A 144 -11.23 -3.59 12.60
CA LEU A 144 -10.24 -4.52 12.02
C LEU A 144 -10.91 -5.86 11.69
N LEU A 145 -10.80 -6.32 10.43
CA LEU A 145 -11.46 -7.55 9.99
C LEU A 145 -10.50 -8.75 9.95
N GLY A 146 -9.29 -8.52 9.43
CA GLY A 146 -8.22 -9.51 9.38
C GLY A 146 -6.88 -8.85 9.70
N LEU A 147 -5.88 -9.68 10.02
CA LEU A 147 -4.51 -9.23 10.22
C LEU A 147 -3.54 -10.36 9.88
N PHE A 148 -2.72 -10.16 8.86
CA PHE A 148 -1.56 -10.99 8.58
C PHE A 148 -0.34 -10.50 9.36
N LEU A 149 0.23 -11.37 10.19
CA LEU A 149 1.47 -11.14 10.90
C LEU A 149 2.64 -11.69 10.09
N THR A 150 3.54 -10.79 9.71
CA THR A 150 4.75 -11.12 8.94
C THR A 150 6.00 -10.91 9.78
N TYR A 151 6.86 -11.93 9.82
CA TYR A 151 8.17 -11.86 10.46
C TYR A 151 9.23 -12.43 9.52
N PHE A 152 10.22 -11.62 9.19
CA PHE A 152 11.38 -12.08 8.44
C PHE A 152 12.55 -12.31 9.39
N SER A 153 13.31 -13.38 9.15
CA SER A 153 14.62 -13.58 9.78
C SER A 153 15.70 -13.61 8.71
N ARG A 154 16.86 -13.01 9.00
CA ARG A 154 18.06 -13.10 8.15
C ARG A 154 19.07 -14.01 8.85
N SER A 155 19.52 -15.03 8.15
CA SER A 155 20.58 -15.92 8.62
C SER A 155 21.95 -15.23 8.60
N SER A 156 22.96 -15.87 9.19
CA SER A 156 24.34 -15.37 9.15
C SER A 156 24.95 -15.35 7.74
N THR A 157 24.45 -16.17 6.81
CA THR A 157 24.84 -16.17 5.39
C THR A 157 24.14 -15.08 4.58
N GLY A 158 23.19 -14.36 5.20
CA GLY A 158 22.41 -13.31 4.55
C GLY A 158 21.09 -13.78 3.93
N ASP A 159 20.80 -15.08 3.98
CA ASP A 159 19.54 -15.63 3.45
C ASP A 159 18.36 -15.19 4.32
N VAL A 160 17.31 -14.67 3.68
CA VAL A 160 16.09 -14.20 4.33
C VAL A 160 15.00 -15.27 4.22
N ARG A 161 14.26 -15.50 5.31
CA ARG A 161 13.11 -16.40 5.34
C ARG A 161 11.93 -15.79 6.09
N LEU A 162 10.72 -16.11 5.64
CA LEU A 162 9.49 -15.85 6.38
C LEU A 162 9.37 -16.85 7.54
N VAL A 163 9.01 -16.36 8.72
CA VAL A 163 8.94 -17.15 9.97
C VAL A 163 7.55 -17.01 10.57
N ASP A 164 6.97 -18.14 10.98
CA ASP A 164 5.68 -18.24 11.67
C ASP A 164 4.56 -17.36 11.06
N PRO A 165 4.31 -17.45 9.73
CA PRO A 165 3.27 -16.66 9.08
C PRO A 165 1.92 -16.96 9.71
N THR A 166 1.23 -15.93 10.19
CA THR A 166 0.00 -16.08 10.97
C THR A 166 -1.08 -15.14 10.46
N ILE A 167 -2.28 -15.67 10.25
CA ILE A 167 -3.49 -14.91 9.91
C ILE A 167 -4.42 -14.90 11.12
N LEU A 168 -4.82 -13.70 11.54
CA LEU A 168 -5.84 -13.48 12.56
C LEU A 168 -7.10 -12.95 11.89
N LEU A 169 -8.26 -13.53 12.19
CA LEU A 169 -9.55 -13.14 11.59
C LEU A 169 -10.58 -12.83 12.68
N ARG A 170 -11.31 -11.72 12.57
CA ARG A 170 -12.43 -11.46 13.48
C ARG A 170 -13.56 -12.44 13.16
N HIS A 171 -14.08 -13.16 14.14
CA HIS A 171 -14.88 -14.39 13.96
C HIS A 171 -16.16 -14.27 13.09
N ASP A 172 -16.65 -13.05 12.93
CA ASP A 172 -17.86 -12.63 12.23
C ASP A 172 -17.57 -11.98 10.86
N THR A 173 -16.35 -12.17 10.34
CA THR A 173 -15.98 -11.80 8.96
C THR A 173 -16.27 -12.93 7.99
N GLN A 174 -16.17 -12.67 6.68
CA GLN A 174 -16.50 -13.64 5.63
C GLN A 174 -15.27 -14.02 4.79
N LYS A 175 -15.51 -14.82 3.75
CA LYS A 175 -14.47 -15.38 2.89
C LYS A 175 -13.56 -14.33 2.23
N TRP A 176 -14.06 -13.13 1.92
CA TRP A 176 -13.23 -12.07 1.35
C TRP A 176 -12.01 -11.76 2.22
N THR A 177 -12.21 -11.63 3.54
CA THR A 177 -11.15 -11.31 4.50
C THR A 177 -10.05 -12.38 4.51
N ILE A 178 -10.39 -13.68 4.52
CA ILE A 178 -9.34 -14.72 4.50
C ILE A 178 -8.59 -14.77 3.17
N LEU A 179 -9.24 -14.49 2.03
CA LEU A 179 -8.58 -14.39 0.73
C LEU A 179 -7.61 -13.19 0.69
N HIS A 180 -8.04 -12.06 1.26
CA HIS A 180 -7.21 -10.87 1.42
C HIS A 180 -5.95 -11.17 2.24
N GLU A 181 -6.11 -11.67 3.47
CA GLU A 181 -4.98 -11.95 4.36
C GLU A 181 -4.04 -13.02 3.80
N PHE A 182 -4.57 -14.01 3.09
CA PHE A 182 -3.74 -15.01 2.43
C PHE A 182 -2.94 -14.42 1.27
N THR A 183 -3.43 -13.38 0.61
CA THR A 183 -2.67 -12.71 -0.47
C THR A 183 -1.47 -11.94 0.10
N HIS A 184 -1.58 -11.35 1.31
CA HIS A 184 -0.41 -10.82 2.02
C HIS A 184 0.66 -11.89 2.26
N TYR A 185 0.25 -13.09 2.67
CA TYR A 185 1.17 -14.22 2.79
C TYR A 185 1.87 -14.53 1.47
N LEU A 186 1.14 -14.61 0.35
CA LEU A 186 1.74 -14.90 -0.95
C LEU A 186 2.77 -13.83 -1.37
N PHE A 187 2.52 -12.56 -1.06
CA PHE A 187 3.49 -11.49 -1.28
C PHE A 187 4.67 -11.55 -0.32
N ALA A 188 4.46 -11.88 0.96
CA ALA A 188 5.55 -12.03 1.92
C ALA A 188 6.45 -13.23 1.59
N ASP A 189 5.86 -14.35 1.21
CA ASP A 189 6.57 -15.56 0.81
C ASP A 189 7.41 -15.31 -0.45
N SER A 190 6.83 -14.71 -1.49
CA SER A 190 7.54 -14.29 -2.69
C SER A 190 8.70 -13.33 -2.38
N ARG A 191 8.49 -12.33 -1.51
CA ARG A 191 9.55 -11.41 -1.07
C ARG A 191 10.71 -12.13 -0.39
N SER A 192 10.45 -13.21 0.35
CA SER A 192 11.52 -13.98 1.00
C SER A 192 12.47 -14.64 -0.01
N GLN A 193 12.03 -14.83 -1.25
CA GLN A 193 12.83 -15.36 -2.36
C GLN A 193 13.60 -14.26 -3.12
N GLU A 194 13.42 -12.97 -2.80
CA GLU A 194 14.17 -11.88 -3.43
C GLU A 194 15.66 -11.98 -3.07
N LYS A 195 16.53 -12.02 -4.09
CA LYS A 195 17.96 -11.89 -3.89
C LYS A 195 18.27 -10.52 -3.27
N PHE A 196 19.00 -10.51 -2.14
CA PHE A 196 19.31 -9.29 -1.38
C PHE A 196 18.06 -8.55 -0.89
N MET A 197 17.04 -9.29 -0.45
CA MET A 197 15.84 -8.73 0.19
C MET A 197 16.25 -7.80 1.34
N LYS A 198 15.98 -6.49 1.17
CA LYS A 198 16.12 -5.47 2.22
C LYS A 198 14.85 -5.42 3.07
N PHE A 199 14.97 -5.25 4.37
CA PHE A 199 13.86 -4.93 5.26
C PHE A 199 13.36 -3.51 5.03
N ASN A 200 12.16 -3.21 5.54
CA ASN A 200 11.54 -1.91 5.31
C ASN A 200 12.38 -0.77 5.94
N GLU A 201 13.02 -1.02 7.07
CA GLU A 201 13.91 -0.10 7.78
C GLU A 201 15.17 0.21 6.97
N GLU A 202 15.75 -0.82 6.32
CA GLU A 202 16.90 -0.65 5.41
C GLU A 202 16.51 0.19 4.19
N ILE A 203 15.33 -0.04 3.60
CA ILE A 203 14.82 0.76 2.47
C ILE A 203 14.55 2.20 2.91
N ALA A 204 13.98 2.40 4.09
CA ALA A 204 13.71 3.74 4.63
C ALA A 204 15.01 4.52 4.87
N THR A 205 16.05 3.84 5.39
CA THR A 205 17.38 4.43 5.56
C THR A 205 17.99 4.80 4.20
N ASP A 206 17.95 3.90 3.22
CA ASP A 206 18.42 4.21 1.85
C ASP A 206 17.67 5.40 1.23
N MET A 207 16.36 5.50 1.50
CA MET A 207 15.52 6.59 1.00
C MET A 207 15.94 7.94 1.63
N GLN A 208 16.25 7.95 2.93
CA GLN A 208 16.79 9.13 3.60
C GLN A 208 18.15 9.53 3.03
N THR A 209 19.06 8.56 2.79
CA THR A 209 20.34 8.83 2.12
C THR A 209 20.11 9.41 0.73
N SER A 210 19.23 8.80 -0.07
CA SER A 210 18.92 9.28 -1.42
C SER A 210 18.32 10.70 -1.41
N ASN A 211 17.58 11.06 -0.37
CA ASN A 211 17.06 12.42 -0.20
C ASN A 211 18.19 13.44 0.07
N ASN A 212 19.16 13.09 0.91
CA ASN A 212 20.35 13.93 1.12
C ASN A 212 21.19 14.05 -0.16
N ASP A 213 21.31 12.96 -0.93
CA ASP A 213 22.01 12.97 -2.22
C ASP A 213 21.33 13.90 -3.23
N ILE A 214 19.99 13.97 -3.24
CA ILE A 214 19.22 14.95 -4.05
C ILE A 214 19.57 16.38 -3.62
N LEU A 215 19.54 16.67 -2.31
CA LEU A 215 19.85 18.01 -1.81
C LEU A 215 21.25 18.47 -2.21
N LEU A 216 22.24 17.59 -2.04
CA LEU A 216 23.63 17.87 -2.40
C LEU A 216 23.77 18.04 -3.92
N ALA A 217 23.18 17.16 -4.72
CA ALA A 217 23.22 17.25 -6.17
C ALA A 217 22.55 18.54 -6.68
N LYS A 218 21.44 18.95 -6.05
CA LYS A 218 20.74 20.21 -6.37
C LYS A 218 21.61 21.42 -6.01
N ALA A 219 22.23 21.45 -4.83
CA ALA A 219 23.14 22.53 -4.46
C ALA A 219 24.30 22.65 -5.46
N ASN A 220 24.96 21.52 -5.78
CA ASN A 220 26.06 21.48 -6.74
C ASN A 220 25.65 21.97 -8.14
N PHE A 221 24.45 21.62 -8.59
CA PHE A 221 23.89 22.09 -9.87
C PHE A 221 23.57 23.59 -9.86
N LEU A 222 23.07 24.12 -8.75
CA LEU A 222 22.78 25.56 -8.63
C LEU A 222 24.06 26.39 -8.57
N GLU A 223 25.14 25.86 -7.99
CA GLU A 223 26.47 26.49 -8.02
C GLU A 223 27.07 26.52 -9.43
N GLU A 224 26.85 25.46 -10.22
CA GLU A 224 27.35 25.35 -11.59
C GLU A 224 26.36 24.58 -12.46
N ARG A 225 25.70 25.30 -13.36
CA ARG A 225 24.68 24.74 -14.24
C ARG A 225 25.33 24.02 -15.41
N SER A 226 25.64 22.74 -15.23
CA SER A 226 26.17 21.86 -16.27
C SER A 226 25.27 20.64 -16.52
N PRO A 227 25.28 20.05 -17.73
CA PRO A 227 24.50 18.85 -18.03
C PRO A 227 24.89 17.66 -17.14
N GLU A 228 26.17 17.51 -16.77
CA GLU A 228 26.63 16.42 -15.90
C GLU A 228 26.01 16.51 -14.50
N LYS A 229 25.94 17.72 -13.93
CA LYS A 229 25.34 17.96 -12.61
C LYS A 229 23.82 17.80 -12.65
N ALA A 230 23.18 18.21 -13.75
CA ALA A 230 21.76 17.96 -13.98
C ALA A 230 21.44 16.46 -14.07
N LEU A 231 22.24 15.69 -14.84
CA LEU A 231 22.09 14.24 -14.93
C LEU A 231 22.26 13.56 -13.58
N LEU A 232 23.25 13.98 -12.78
CA LEU A 232 23.43 13.44 -11.43
C LEU A 232 22.19 13.68 -10.56
N LEU A 233 21.61 14.89 -10.57
CA LEU A 233 20.39 15.17 -9.83
C LEU A 233 19.21 14.29 -10.29
N LEU A 234 19.00 14.16 -11.61
CA LEU A 234 17.96 13.28 -12.17
C LEU A 234 18.17 11.81 -11.78
N MET A 235 19.41 11.34 -11.73
CA MET A 235 19.75 9.99 -11.25
C MET A 235 19.37 9.82 -9.78
N GLN A 236 19.62 10.82 -8.92
CA GLN A 236 19.23 10.75 -7.50
C GLN A 236 17.71 10.78 -7.31
N TRP A 237 16.97 11.56 -8.10
CA TRP A 237 15.50 11.47 -8.10
C TRP A 237 14.99 10.12 -8.58
N SER A 238 15.55 9.56 -9.66
CA SER A 238 15.19 8.23 -10.12
C SER A 238 15.44 7.15 -9.05
N ARG A 239 16.57 7.24 -8.35
CA ARG A 239 16.90 6.35 -7.22
C ARG A 239 15.89 6.51 -6.08
N PHE A 240 15.58 7.75 -5.69
CA PHE A 240 14.60 8.04 -4.64
C PHE A 240 13.23 7.48 -5.00
N PHE A 241 12.76 7.70 -6.23
CA PHE A 241 11.50 7.14 -6.72
C PHE A 241 11.48 5.61 -6.59
N LYS A 242 12.52 4.91 -7.07
CA LYS A 242 12.59 3.44 -6.99
C LYS A 242 12.51 2.93 -5.54
N LEU A 243 13.17 3.61 -4.60
CA LEU A 243 13.14 3.26 -3.19
C LEU A 243 11.76 3.53 -2.56
N SER A 244 11.20 4.71 -2.82
CA SER A 244 9.86 5.09 -2.38
C SER A 244 8.80 4.13 -2.94
N HIS A 245 8.87 3.81 -4.24
CA HIS A 245 7.99 2.86 -4.89
C HIS A 245 8.11 1.47 -4.30
N LYS A 246 9.33 0.97 -4.06
CA LYS A 246 9.54 -0.32 -3.38
C LYS A 246 8.96 -0.35 -1.97
N LEU A 247 9.03 0.76 -1.22
CA LEU A 247 8.44 0.86 0.12
C LEU A 247 6.91 0.91 0.05
N HIS A 248 6.34 1.68 -0.87
CA HIS A 248 4.89 1.77 -1.05
C HIS A 248 4.29 0.46 -1.58
N SER A 249 4.96 -0.26 -2.48
CA SER A 249 4.57 -1.60 -2.98
C SER A 249 4.54 -2.68 -1.90
N ARG A 250 5.18 -2.44 -0.75
CA ARG A 250 5.17 -3.35 0.40
C ARG A 250 4.17 -2.97 1.49
N ASN A 251 3.49 -1.83 1.32
CA ASN A 251 2.54 -1.26 2.27
C ASN A 251 1.26 -0.86 1.51
N ALA A 252 1.00 0.43 1.31
CA ALA A 252 -0.25 0.92 0.72
C ALA A 252 -0.58 0.32 -0.66
N LEU A 253 0.38 0.22 -1.59
CA LEU A 253 0.10 -0.37 -2.90
C LEU A 253 -0.04 -1.90 -2.83
N GLU A 254 0.40 -2.56 -1.76
CA GLU A 254 0.10 -3.98 -1.51
C GLU A 254 -1.40 -4.16 -1.29
N GLU A 255 -2.00 -3.38 -0.38
CA GLU A 255 -3.45 -3.37 -0.12
C GLU A 255 -4.25 -3.08 -1.40
N PHE A 256 -3.84 -2.04 -2.13
CA PHE A 256 -4.46 -1.68 -3.41
C PHE A 256 -4.43 -2.84 -4.39
N THR A 257 -3.30 -3.55 -4.47
CA THR A 257 -3.10 -4.69 -5.35
C THR A 257 -4.01 -5.85 -4.96
N ILE A 258 -4.06 -6.21 -3.67
CA ILE A 258 -4.89 -7.30 -3.18
C ILE A 258 -6.34 -7.05 -3.56
N GLU A 259 -6.85 -5.87 -3.25
CA GLU A 259 -8.25 -5.55 -3.51
C GLU A 259 -8.56 -5.45 -5.01
N SER A 260 -7.63 -4.94 -5.82
CA SER A 260 -7.78 -4.96 -7.28
C SER A 260 -7.87 -6.39 -7.82
N MET A 261 -6.97 -7.27 -7.38
CA MET A 261 -6.93 -8.67 -7.80
C MET A 261 -8.17 -9.45 -7.40
N LEU A 262 -8.71 -9.20 -6.19
CA LEU A 262 -9.93 -9.84 -5.72
C LEU A 262 -11.16 -9.31 -6.48
N ASN A 263 -11.27 -8.00 -6.67
CA ASN A 263 -12.36 -7.39 -7.45
C ASN A 263 -12.40 -7.90 -8.89
N GLU A 264 -11.26 -7.99 -9.58
CA GLU A 264 -11.20 -8.54 -10.94
C GLU A 264 -11.68 -9.99 -11.01
N ARG A 265 -11.24 -10.83 -10.06
CA ARG A 265 -11.66 -12.23 -9.98
C ARG A 265 -13.14 -12.37 -9.65
N TYR A 266 -13.66 -11.53 -8.76
CA TYR A 266 -15.10 -11.47 -8.48
C TYR A 266 -15.90 -11.08 -9.73
N ARG A 267 -15.49 -10.01 -10.44
CA ARG A 267 -16.13 -9.58 -11.69
C ARG A 267 -16.08 -10.63 -12.80
N ALA A 268 -15.03 -11.44 -12.82
CA ALA A 268 -14.91 -12.60 -13.71
C ALA A 268 -15.76 -13.81 -13.28
N GLY A 269 -16.57 -13.70 -12.22
CA GLY A 269 -17.40 -14.79 -11.68
C GLY A 269 -16.58 -15.87 -10.96
N ARG A 270 -15.31 -15.59 -10.63
CA ARG A 270 -14.39 -16.59 -10.06
C ARG A 270 -14.40 -16.63 -8.53
N ILE A 271 -14.89 -15.58 -7.86
CA ILE A 271 -15.09 -15.59 -6.40
C ILE A 271 -16.57 -15.83 -6.09
N THR A 272 -16.84 -16.81 -5.23
CA THR A 272 -18.18 -17.12 -4.72
C THR A 272 -18.19 -17.13 -3.20
N LEU A 273 -19.38 -17.16 -2.61
CA LEU A 273 -19.60 -17.32 -1.16
C LEU A 273 -19.11 -16.11 -0.35
N ILE A 274 -19.43 -14.92 -0.85
CA ILE A 274 -19.12 -13.62 -0.26
C ILE A 274 -20.42 -12.81 -0.12
N ASN A 275 -20.42 -11.74 0.67
CA ASN A 275 -21.47 -10.74 0.63
C ASN A 275 -21.05 -9.67 -0.39
N PRO A 276 -21.50 -9.71 -1.64
CA PRO A 276 -20.96 -8.87 -2.71
C PRO A 276 -21.10 -7.37 -2.38
N THR A 277 -22.25 -6.95 -1.86
CA THR A 277 -22.52 -5.55 -1.51
C THR A 277 -21.56 -5.01 -0.44
N LEU A 278 -21.25 -5.82 0.57
CA LEU A 278 -20.40 -5.42 1.69
C LEU A 278 -18.91 -5.57 1.35
N ASP A 279 -18.53 -6.75 0.85
CA ASP A 279 -17.14 -7.13 0.66
C ASP A 279 -16.48 -6.33 -0.46
N THR A 280 -17.15 -6.16 -1.61
CA THR A 280 -16.59 -5.36 -2.73
C THR A 280 -16.50 -3.88 -2.37
N ARG A 281 -17.51 -3.34 -1.67
CA ARG A 281 -17.51 -1.95 -1.20
C ARG A 281 -16.38 -1.70 -0.21
N ASN A 282 -16.16 -2.62 0.73
CA ASN A 282 -15.00 -2.57 1.63
C ASN A 282 -13.70 -2.59 0.81
N GLY A 283 -13.55 -3.53 -0.12
CA GLY A 283 -12.34 -3.62 -0.95
C GLY A 283 -12.04 -2.35 -1.75
N ILE A 284 -13.07 -1.75 -2.35
CA ILE A 284 -12.90 -0.50 -3.12
C ILE A 284 -12.56 0.69 -2.20
N ARG A 285 -13.12 0.74 -1.00
CA ARG A 285 -12.73 1.73 0.02
C ARG A 285 -11.25 1.59 0.38
N TYR A 286 -10.75 0.37 0.53
CA TYR A 286 -9.33 0.10 0.77
C TYR A 286 -8.45 0.54 -0.39
N MET A 287 -8.86 0.29 -1.64
CA MET A 287 -8.16 0.80 -2.83
C MET A 287 -8.06 2.32 -2.78
N GLN A 288 -9.18 3.02 -2.55
CA GLN A 288 -9.20 4.48 -2.49
C GLN A 288 -8.33 5.05 -1.36
N SER A 289 -8.47 4.53 -0.15
CA SER A 289 -7.69 4.97 1.01
C SER A 289 -6.19 4.78 0.78
N ASN A 290 -5.79 3.63 0.24
CA ASN A 290 -4.37 3.36 0.01
C ASN A 290 -3.80 4.13 -1.18
N ALA A 291 -4.58 4.39 -2.23
CA ALA A 291 -4.16 5.29 -3.31
C ALA A 291 -3.94 6.72 -2.79
N ALA A 292 -4.82 7.23 -1.93
CA ALA A 292 -4.70 8.58 -1.35
C ALA A 292 -3.40 8.80 -0.56
N LYS A 293 -2.76 7.73 -0.06
CA LYS A 293 -1.45 7.80 0.63
C LYS A 293 -0.27 7.93 -0.32
N VAL A 294 -0.41 7.49 -1.57
CA VAL A 294 0.70 7.38 -2.54
C VAL A 294 0.57 8.42 -3.65
N TYR A 295 -0.64 8.65 -4.14
CA TYR A 295 -0.93 9.52 -5.27
C TYR A 295 -0.35 10.93 -5.11
N PRO A 296 -0.59 11.66 -4.00
CA PRO A 296 -0.07 13.02 -3.85
C PRO A 296 1.46 13.07 -3.83
N ARG A 297 2.10 12.03 -3.30
CA ARG A 297 3.57 11.92 -3.21
C ARG A 297 4.19 11.74 -4.59
N TYR A 298 3.61 10.86 -5.41
CA TYR A 298 4.06 10.64 -6.78
C TYR A 298 3.80 11.86 -7.66
N GLN A 299 2.62 12.47 -7.54
CA GLN A 299 2.29 13.69 -8.28
C GLN A 299 3.29 14.82 -7.97
N LYS A 300 3.58 15.07 -6.69
CA LYS A 300 4.56 16.09 -6.27
C LYS A 300 5.97 15.82 -6.80
N LEU A 301 6.37 14.55 -6.89
CA LEU A 301 7.67 14.18 -7.47
C LEU A 301 7.72 14.45 -8.98
N VAL A 302 6.67 14.11 -9.72
CA VAL A 302 6.54 14.43 -11.16
C VAL A 302 6.59 15.94 -11.38
N GLU A 303 5.82 16.70 -10.59
CA GLU A 303 5.81 18.17 -10.64
C GLU A 303 7.20 18.74 -10.37
N SER A 304 7.89 18.27 -9.33
CA SER A 304 9.25 18.72 -8.98
C SER A 304 10.26 18.49 -10.12
N ILE A 305 10.22 17.33 -10.77
CA ILE A 305 11.10 16.99 -11.89
C ILE A 305 10.75 17.83 -13.12
N ARG A 306 9.45 17.99 -13.40
CA ARG A 306 8.94 18.79 -14.51
C ARG A 306 9.31 20.26 -14.37
N ASP A 307 9.11 20.83 -13.19
CA ASP A 307 9.43 22.23 -12.89
C ASP A 307 10.93 22.47 -12.98
N PHE A 308 11.73 21.54 -12.47
CA PHE A 308 13.18 21.59 -12.66
C PHE A 308 13.56 21.58 -14.15
N ARG A 309 12.92 20.74 -14.96
CA ARG A 309 13.15 20.73 -16.41
C ARG A 309 12.76 22.05 -17.06
N ILE A 310 11.59 22.59 -16.76
CA ILE A 310 11.10 23.84 -17.36
C ILE A 310 11.99 25.02 -16.96
N GLN A 311 12.34 25.10 -15.67
CA GLN A 311 13.07 26.24 -15.12
C GLN A 311 14.53 26.31 -15.58
N TYR A 312 15.17 25.16 -15.84
CA TYR A 312 16.61 25.11 -16.05
C TYR A 312 17.05 24.52 -17.40
N PHE A 313 16.16 23.88 -18.17
CA PHE A 313 16.52 23.27 -19.46
C PHE A 313 15.94 24.02 -20.66
N GLU A 314 16.19 25.33 -20.69
CA GLU A 314 16.02 26.18 -21.89
C GLU A 314 17.06 25.88 -23.00
N HIS A 315 18.04 25.01 -22.73
CA HIS A 315 19.12 24.64 -23.65
C HIS A 315 19.03 23.17 -24.10
N ASP A 316 19.63 22.89 -25.26
CA ASP A 316 19.56 21.64 -26.04
C ASP A 316 20.33 20.45 -25.40
N TRP A 317 20.27 20.31 -24.07
CA TRP A 317 20.82 19.16 -23.34
C TRP A 317 19.91 17.94 -23.53
N GLU A 318 19.95 17.36 -24.74
CA GLU A 318 19.07 16.28 -25.20
C GLU A 318 19.02 15.11 -24.21
N ASP A 319 20.18 14.67 -23.71
CA ASP A 319 20.28 13.57 -22.74
C ASP A 319 19.59 13.89 -21.40
N VAL A 320 19.71 15.12 -20.92
CA VAL A 320 19.07 15.59 -19.69
C VAL A 320 17.54 15.62 -19.88
N GLN A 321 17.07 16.14 -21.01
CA GLN A 321 15.64 16.16 -21.33
C GLN A 321 15.06 14.75 -21.45
N LYS A 322 15.78 13.85 -22.12
CA LYS A 322 15.41 12.44 -22.27
C LYS A 322 15.34 11.74 -20.92
N GLN A 323 16.36 11.90 -20.08
CA GLN A 323 16.39 11.29 -18.75
C GLN A 323 15.28 11.84 -17.85
N SER A 324 15.02 13.16 -17.87
CA SER A 324 13.92 13.78 -17.12
C SER A 324 12.57 13.19 -17.52
N LYS A 325 12.29 13.15 -18.83
CA LYS A 325 11.06 12.54 -19.38
C LYS A 325 10.93 11.07 -18.99
N GLN A 326 12.02 10.32 -19.01
CA GLN A 326 12.00 8.91 -18.61
C GLN A 326 11.58 8.73 -17.15
N VAL A 327 12.12 9.54 -16.22
CA VAL A 327 11.73 9.45 -14.80
C VAL A 327 10.29 9.92 -14.60
N GLU A 328 9.88 11.00 -15.24
CA GLU A 328 8.48 11.48 -15.21
C GLU A 328 7.51 10.39 -15.70
N ASN A 329 7.78 9.79 -16.86
CA ASN A 329 6.94 8.75 -17.44
C ASN A 329 6.83 7.54 -16.52
N GLN A 330 7.93 7.11 -15.89
CA GLN A 330 7.90 5.99 -14.95
C GLN A 330 6.97 6.23 -13.77
N ILE A 331 6.93 7.46 -13.24
CA ILE A 331 6.04 7.82 -12.13
C ILE A 331 4.59 7.97 -12.64
N GLN A 332 4.41 8.62 -13.79
CA GLN A 332 3.10 8.83 -14.41
C GLN A 332 2.42 7.50 -14.75
N GLU A 333 3.15 6.51 -15.26
CA GLU A 333 2.64 5.15 -15.51
C GLU A 333 2.03 4.53 -14.24
N GLN A 334 2.59 4.79 -13.05
CA GLN A 334 2.03 4.29 -11.79
C GLN A 334 0.76 5.05 -11.37
N LEU A 335 0.71 6.36 -11.61
CA LEU A 335 -0.46 7.20 -11.36
C LEU A 335 -1.62 6.77 -12.27
N ASP A 336 -1.36 6.67 -13.58
CA ASP A 336 -2.33 6.26 -14.59
C ASP A 336 -2.88 4.86 -14.31
N PHE A 337 -2.02 3.95 -13.86
CA PHE A 337 -2.44 2.60 -13.47
C PHE A 337 -3.37 2.62 -12.24
N MET A 338 -3.08 3.42 -11.21
CA MET A 338 -3.98 3.59 -10.07
C MET A 338 -5.34 4.16 -10.51
N ASP A 339 -5.33 5.20 -11.35
CA ASP A 339 -6.54 5.84 -11.86
C ASP A 339 -7.39 4.86 -12.68
N GLN A 340 -6.75 4.07 -13.56
CA GLN A 340 -7.43 3.03 -14.33
C GLN A 340 -8.15 2.02 -13.42
N LYS A 341 -7.46 1.52 -12.38
CA LYS A 341 -8.03 0.53 -11.46
C LYS A 341 -9.14 1.11 -10.58
N LEU A 342 -9.00 2.36 -10.13
CA LEU A 342 -10.05 3.06 -9.38
C LEU A 342 -11.28 3.33 -10.25
N ALA A 343 -11.10 3.71 -11.52
CA ALA A 343 -12.21 3.89 -12.46
C ALA A 343 -12.95 2.56 -12.72
N GLN A 344 -12.21 1.47 -12.92
CA GLN A 344 -12.79 0.13 -13.08
C GLN A 344 -13.57 -0.32 -11.83
N ALA A 345 -13.08 0.00 -10.64
CA ALA A 345 -13.78 -0.27 -9.38
C ALA A 345 -15.06 0.57 -9.23
N ALA A 346 -15.00 1.87 -9.54
CA ALA A 346 -16.15 2.76 -9.45
C ALA A 346 -17.28 2.36 -10.42
N GLU A 347 -16.94 1.98 -11.66
CA GLU A 347 -17.90 1.45 -12.64
C GLU A 347 -18.61 0.20 -12.12
N ALA A 348 -17.88 -0.70 -11.44
CA ALA A 348 -18.47 -1.90 -10.88
C ALA A 348 -19.52 -1.59 -9.80
N LEU A 349 -19.23 -0.66 -8.88
CA LEU A 349 -20.19 -0.20 -7.87
C LEU A 349 -21.43 0.45 -8.48
N ALA A 350 -21.25 1.26 -9.53
CA ALA A 350 -22.36 1.90 -10.23
C ALA A 350 -23.29 0.86 -10.89
N THR A 351 -22.72 -0.17 -11.50
CA THR A 351 -23.48 -1.26 -12.16
C THR A 351 -24.26 -2.09 -11.15
N GLU A 352 -23.67 -2.42 -9.99
CA GLU A 352 -24.37 -3.12 -8.91
C GLU A 352 -25.50 -2.28 -8.33
N SER A 353 -25.27 -0.97 -8.11
CA SER A 353 -26.29 -0.04 -7.62
C SER A 353 -27.49 0.01 -8.57
N LEU A 354 -27.26 0.20 -9.88
CA LEU A 354 -28.33 0.21 -10.89
C LEU A 354 -29.08 -1.13 -10.96
N SER A 355 -28.38 -2.25 -10.82
CA SER A 355 -29.02 -3.58 -10.80
C SER A 355 -29.90 -3.77 -9.56
N SER A 356 -29.49 -3.23 -8.41
CA SER A 356 -30.28 -3.27 -7.17
C SER A 356 -31.48 -2.32 -7.22
N LEU A 357 -31.35 -1.14 -7.84
CA LEU A 357 -32.41 -0.15 -8.03
C LEU A 357 -33.42 -0.55 -9.11
N ALA A 358 -32.98 -1.29 -10.14
CA ALA A 358 -33.89 -1.94 -11.09
C ALA A 358 -34.79 -2.99 -10.44
N LEU A 359 -34.44 -3.48 -9.25
CA LEU A 359 -35.25 -4.38 -8.42
C LEU A 359 -35.99 -3.66 -7.27
N SER A 360 -35.77 -2.36 -7.06
CA SER A 360 -36.48 -1.54 -6.07
C SER A 360 -36.57 -0.09 -6.54
N VAL A 361 -37.66 0.26 -7.22
CA VAL A 361 -37.98 1.64 -7.60
C VAL A 361 -38.60 2.37 -6.41
N ASP A 362 -37.85 3.31 -5.83
CA ASP A 362 -38.28 4.69 -5.55
C ASP A 362 -37.00 5.53 -5.45
N PHE A 363 -37.04 6.84 -5.73
CA PHE A 363 -35.80 7.62 -5.77
C PHE A 363 -35.92 9.12 -5.47
N SER A 364 -35.00 9.58 -4.63
CA SER A 364 -34.55 10.96 -4.49
C SER A 364 -33.02 10.92 -4.39
N LEU A 365 -32.31 11.61 -5.29
CA LEU A 365 -30.85 11.64 -5.38
C LEU A 365 -30.33 13.04 -5.09
N ASP A 366 -29.66 13.21 -3.95
CA ASP A 366 -28.63 14.24 -3.74
C ASP A 366 -27.28 13.51 -3.59
N SER A 367 -26.32 13.83 -4.46
CA SER A 367 -24.96 13.26 -4.43
C SER A 367 -23.99 14.16 -3.65
N PRO A 368 -23.12 13.64 -2.77
CA PRO A 368 -22.08 14.46 -2.16
C PRO A 368 -20.79 14.45 -2.99
N VAL A 369 -20.26 15.66 -3.18
CA VAL A 369 -18.87 15.94 -3.56
C VAL A 369 -17.97 15.56 -2.37
N TRP A 370 -16.96 14.71 -2.60
CA TRP A 370 -16.05 14.23 -1.56
C TRP A 370 -14.91 15.23 -1.29
N PRO A 371 -14.71 15.70 -0.04
CA PRO A 371 -13.53 16.47 0.31
C PRO A 371 -12.37 15.54 0.68
N VAL A 372 -11.20 15.77 0.07
CA VAL A 372 -9.92 15.11 0.41
C VAL A 372 -9.12 16.05 1.30
N GLN A 373 -9.01 15.80 2.60
CA GLN A 373 -7.92 16.32 3.44
C GLN A 373 -7.74 15.42 4.68
N HIS A 374 -6.57 14.80 4.85
CA HIS A 374 -6.02 14.43 6.15
C HIS A 374 -4.48 14.50 6.13
N TYR A 375 -3.96 15.24 7.11
CA TYR A 375 -2.57 15.70 7.30
C TYR A 375 -1.70 14.68 8.06
N ASP A 376 -0.45 14.46 7.64
CA ASP A 376 0.58 13.71 8.39
C ASP A 376 1.69 14.69 8.85
N PRO A 377 1.65 15.16 10.11
CA PRO A 377 2.52 16.24 10.60
C PRO A 377 4.01 15.90 10.68
N GLN A 378 4.39 14.63 10.82
CA GLN A 378 5.80 14.26 11.04
C GLN A 378 6.60 14.20 9.73
N PHE A 379 5.91 14.02 8.60
CA PHE A 379 6.55 14.02 7.28
C PHE A 379 6.49 15.40 6.61
N ASP A 380 5.44 16.20 6.86
CA ASP A 380 5.33 17.57 6.33
C ASP A 380 6.40 18.52 6.90
N GLU A 381 6.84 18.32 8.15
CA GLU A 381 7.97 19.07 8.72
C GLU A 381 9.29 18.78 7.99
N LEU A 382 9.44 17.58 7.41
CA LEU A 382 10.56 17.20 6.55
C LEU A 382 10.36 17.71 5.10
N GLN A 383 9.10 17.81 4.63
CA GLN A 383 8.76 18.34 3.31
C GLN A 383 8.93 19.86 3.23
N ASP A 384 8.43 20.65 4.19
CA ASP A 384 8.54 22.11 4.20
C ASP A 384 10.01 22.57 4.14
N ARG A 385 10.92 21.72 4.60
CA ARG A 385 12.36 21.96 4.68
C ARG A 385 13.16 21.36 3.50
N LEU A 386 12.47 20.81 2.50
CA LEU A 386 13.01 20.39 1.19
C LEU A 386 12.45 21.22 0.02
N TYR A 387 11.19 21.66 0.12
CA TYR A 387 10.45 22.26 -0.99
C TYR A 387 10.39 23.79 -0.98
N GLY A 388 10.87 24.47 0.07
CA GLY A 388 11.13 25.91 0.04
C GLY A 388 9.95 26.77 -0.41
N ILE A 389 8.73 26.47 0.06
CA ILE A 389 7.59 27.36 -0.14
C ILE A 389 7.56 28.39 0.99
N LYS A 390 8.26 29.51 0.76
CA LYS A 390 7.75 30.85 1.05
C LYS A 390 8.12 31.77 -0.10
#